data_AF-A0A842QUV7-F1
#
_entry.id   AF-A0A842QUV7-F1
#
_cell.length_a   1.000
_cell.length_b   1.000
_cell.length_c   1.000
_cell.angle_alpha   90.00
_cell.angle_beta   90.00
_cell.angle_gamma   90.00
#
_symmetry.space_group_name_H-M   'P 1'
#
loop_
_entity.id
_entity.type
_entity.pdbx_description
1 polymer ?
#
loop_
_entity_poly.entity_id
_entity_poly.type
_entity_poly.pdbx_seq_one_letter_code
_entity_poly.pdbx_strand_id
1 'polypeptide(L)'
;MEINRGQEIIRKYYAKSIIGIILSGILILASLYQLEIIFIWGIQKRLTFEFPFFLWTTNLWVARDIWYTIMIIGWILAAYSGFKLGEIREFENLIEDPKDAEIIQEIIQEHRENKGKIT
;
A
#
# COMPACT_ATOMS: atom_id res chain seq x y z
N MET A 1 23.29 18.80 -8.71
CA MET A 1 22.23 18.24 -9.61
C MET A 1 21.69 16.90 -9.10
N GLU A 2 22.47 16.08 -8.38
CA GLU A 2 22.03 14.77 -7.86
C GLU A 2 21.00 14.84 -6.71
N ILE A 3 21.06 15.90 -5.88
CA ILE A 3 20.10 16.11 -4.77
C ILE A 3 18.64 16.21 -5.27
N ASN A 4 18.41 16.85 -6.42
CA ASN A 4 17.07 16.93 -7.03
C ASN A 4 16.53 15.57 -7.50
N ARG A 5 17.39 14.66 -7.95
CA ARG A 5 16.96 13.30 -8.35
C ARG A 5 16.58 12.44 -7.15
N GLY A 6 17.32 12.54 -6.05
CA GLY A 6 17.00 11.82 -4.81
C GLY A 6 15.63 12.21 -4.25
N GLN A 7 15.35 13.52 -4.17
CA GLN A 7 14.06 14.02 -3.70
C GLN A 7 12.89 13.66 -4.64
N GLU A 8 13.11 13.63 -5.95
CA GLU A 8 12.09 13.21 -6.92
C GLU A 8 11.73 11.73 -6.77
N ILE A 9 12.73 10.87 -6.52
CA ILE A 9 12.51 9.44 -6.27
C ILE A 9 11.70 9.24 -4.98
N ILE A 10 12.07 9.91 -3.88
CA ILE A 10 11.35 9.83 -2.60
C ILE A 10 9.89 10.25 -2.76
N ARG A 11 9.62 11.39 -3.40
CA ARG A 11 8.25 11.86 -3.68
C ARG A 11 7.43 10.85 -4.49
N LYS A 12 8.04 10.18 -5.46
CA LYS A 12 7.37 9.15 -6.27
C LYS A 12 7.00 7.92 -5.43
N TYR A 13 7.86 7.47 -4.52
CA TYR A 13 7.54 6.37 -3.61
C TYR A 13 6.50 6.75 -2.57
N TYR A 14 6.55 7.98 -2.06
CA TYR A 14 5.55 8.53 -1.15
C TYR A 14 4.16 8.58 -1.80
N ALA A 15 4.08 9.12 -3.03
CA ALA A 15 2.84 9.16 -3.81
C ALA A 15 2.26 7.77 -4.07
N LYS A 16 3.10 6.79 -4.42
CA LYS A 16 2.66 5.39 -4.61
C LYS A 16 2.07 4.80 -3.32
N SER A 17 2.68 5.07 -2.18
CA SER A 17 2.21 4.57 -0.88
C SER A 17 0.86 5.19 -0.51
N ILE A 18 0.67 6.50 -0.74
CA ILE A 18 -0.62 7.17 -0.55
C ILE A 18 -1.69 6.58 -1.48
N ILE A 19 -1.38 6.38 -2.76
CA ILE A 19 -2.32 5.77 -3.71
C ILE A 19 -2.70 4.36 -3.24
N GLY A 20 -1.74 3.58 -2.74
CA GLY A 20 -2.01 2.26 -2.16
C GLY A 20 -2.98 2.32 -0.97
N ILE A 21 -2.82 3.29 -0.08
CA ILE A 21 -3.74 3.51 1.06
C ILE A 21 -5.14 3.89 0.55
N ILE A 22 -5.25 4.82 -0.40
CA ILE A 22 -6.56 5.22 -0.96
C ILE A 22 -7.25 4.02 -1.62
N LEU A 23 -6.52 3.26 -2.44
CA LEU A 23 -7.06 2.07 -3.11
C LEU A 23 -7.52 1.03 -2.09
N SER A 24 -6.75 0.83 -1.02
CA SER A 24 -7.13 -0.08 0.06
C SER A 24 -8.43 0.34 0.75
N GLY A 25 -8.59 1.65 1.02
CA GLY A 25 -9.82 2.20 1.59
C GLY A 25 -11.03 1.96 0.69
N ILE A 26 -10.89 2.19 -0.62
CA ILE A 26 -11.95 1.93 -1.60
C ILE A 26 -12.33 0.44 -1.59
N LEU A 27 -11.35 -0.47 -1.61
CA LEU A 27 -11.61 -1.92 -1.60
C LEU A 27 -12.34 -2.37 -0.33
N ILE A 28 -11.92 -1.87 0.83
CA ILE A 28 -12.53 -2.21 2.12
C ILE A 28 -13.96 -1.68 2.19
N LEU A 29 -14.18 -0.39 1.87
CA LEU A 29 -15.51 0.22 1.90
C LEU A 29 -16.46 -0.43 0.90
N ALA A 30 -16.00 -0.69 -0.32
CA ALA A 30 -16.79 -1.40 -1.32
C ALA A 30 -17.16 -2.80 -0.84
N SER A 31 -16.21 -3.53 -0.23
CA SER A 31 -16.47 -4.88 0.29
C SER A 31 -17.48 -4.86 1.44
N LEU A 32 -17.36 -3.92 2.38
CA LEU A 32 -18.31 -3.76 3.49
C LEU A 32 -19.72 -3.47 2.98
N TYR A 33 -19.85 -2.55 2.03
CA TYR A 33 -21.14 -2.21 1.42
C TYR A 33 -21.78 -3.42 0.72
N GLN A 34 -21.00 -4.21 -0.01
CA GLN A 34 -21.51 -5.38 -0.72
C GLN A 34 -21.89 -6.52 0.25
N LEU A 35 -21.12 -6.70 1.33
CA LEU A 35 -21.47 -7.64 2.40
C LEU A 35 -22.77 -7.28 3.10
N GLU A 36 -23.07 -5.99 3.27
CA GLU A 36 -24.35 -5.52 3.81
C GLU A 36 -25.52 -5.89 2.89
N ILE A 37 -25.37 -5.69 1.57
CA ILE A 37 -26.39 -6.12 0.60
C ILE A 37 -26.61 -7.64 0.65
N ILE A 38 -25.52 -8.41 0.70
CA ILE A 38 -25.56 -9.87 0.82
C ILE A 38 -26.31 -10.29 2.08
N PHE A 39 -26.06 -9.63 3.20
CA PHE A 39 -26.73 -9.90 4.47
C PHE A 39 -28.23 -9.65 4.36
N ILE A 40 -28.65 -8.50 3.80
CA ILE A 40 -30.06 -8.16 3.57
C ILE A 40 -30.72 -9.21 2.65
N TRP A 41 -30.05 -9.63 1.58
CA TRP A 41 -30.57 -10.65 0.67
C TRP A 41 -30.68 -12.04 1.32
N GLY A 42 -29.76 -12.38 2.22
CA GLY A 42 -29.84 -13.58 3.04
C GLY A 42 -31.09 -13.58 3.94
N ILE A 43 -31.41 -12.45 4.57
CA ILE A 43 -32.65 -12.28 5.38
C ILE A 43 -33.89 -12.44 4.50
N GLN A 44 -33.86 -11.93 3.27
CA GLN A 44 -34.96 -12.06 2.30
C GLN A 44 -35.06 -13.46 1.66
N LYS A 45 -34.26 -14.44 2.11
CA LYS A 45 -34.20 -15.81 1.58
C LYS A 45 -33.87 -15.88 0.08
N ARG A 46 -33.16 -14.89 -0.45
CA ARG A 46 -32.61 -14.95 -1.81
C ARG A 46 -31.41 -15.90 -1.81
N LEU A 47 -31.33 -16.79 -2.80
CA LEU A 47 -30.24 -17.76 -2.93
C LEU A 47 -29.12 -17.28 -3.87
N THR A 48 -29.44 -16.28 -4.69
CA THR A 48 -28.55 -15.75 -5.72
C THR A 48 -28.16 -14.32 -5.42
N PHE A 49 -26.94 -13.97 -5.80
CA PHE A 49 -26.40 -12.64 -5.74
C PHE A 49 -25.88 -12.21 -7.12
N GLU A 50 -26.34 -11.06 -7.61
CA GLU A 50 -25.83 -10.42 -8.82
C GLU A 50 -24.67 -9.50 -8.46
N PHE A 51 -23.51 -9.74 -9.07
CA PHE A 51 -22.36 -8.87 -8.83
C PHE A 51 -22.55 -7.49 -9.47
N PRO A 52 -21.88 -6.45 -8.93
CA PRO A 52 -21.89 -5.12 -9.52
C PRO A 52 -21.57 -5.15 -11.01
N PHE A 53 -22.18 -4.23 -11.77
CA PHE A 53 -22.06 -4.14 -13.24
C PHE A 53 -22.60 -5.35 -14.02
N PHE A 54 -23.47 -6.16 -13.41
CA PHE A 54 -24.09 -7.33 -14.04
C PHE A 54 -23.06 -8.33 -14.60
N LEU A 55 -21.85 -8.36 -14.02
CA LEU A 55 -20.76 -9.19 -14.51
C LEU A 55 -21.11 -10.67 -14.49
N TRP A 56 -21.80 -11.12 -13.44
CA TRP A 56 -22.38 -12.47 -13.34
C TRP A 56 -23.41 -12.57 -12.21
N THR A 57 -24.05 -13.73 -12.11
CA THR A 57 -24.89 -14.13 -10.97
C THR A 57 -24.28 -15.38 -10.35
N THR A 58 -24.19 -15.41 -9.02
CA THR A 58 -23.66 -16.58 -8.30
C THR A 58 -24.47 -16.86 -7.04
N ASN A 59 -24.11 -17.93 -6.34
CA ASN A 59 -24.68 -18.24 -5.04
C ASN A 59 -24.29 -17.17 -4.00
N LEU A 60 -25.24 -16.80 -3.15
CA LEU A 60 -25.05 -15.74 -2.15
C LEU A 60 -23.88 -16.01 -1.19
N TRP A 61 -23.63 -17.28 -0.83
CA TRP A 61 -22.50 -17.66 0.02
C TRP A 61 -21.15 -17.53 -0.70
N VAL A 62 -21.10 -17.87 -1.98
CA VAL A 62 -19.91 -17.68 -2.81
C VAL A 62 -19.62 -16.18 -2.97
N ALA A 63 -20.65 -15.38 -3.20
CA ALA A 63 -20.51 -13.92 -3.27
C ALA A 63 -19.94 -13.35 -1.96
N ARG A 64 -20.45 -13.82 -0.81
CA ARG A 64 -19.96 -13.42 0.52
C ARG A 64 -18.46 -13.71 0.67
N ASP A 65 -18.03 -14.91 0.31
CA ASP A 65 -16.65 -15.34 0.47
C ASP A 65 -15.69 -14.55 -0.44
N ILE A 66 -16.14 -14.20 -1.65
CA ILE A 66 -15.40 -13.32 -2.56
C ILE A 66 -15.22 -11.93 -1.94
N TRP A 67 -16.27 -11.31 -1.41
CA TRP A 67 -16.16 -9.97 -0.81
C TRP A 67 -15.33 -9.96 0.48
N TYR A 68 -15.38 -11.02 1.29
CA TYR A 68 -14.42 -11.17 2.39
C TYR A 68 -12.98 -11.27 1.89
N THR A 69 -12.73 -11.98 0.80
CA THR A 69 -11.40 -12.07 0.19
C THR A 69 -10.91 -10.71 -0.29
N ILE A 70 -11.75 -9.94 -0.97
CA ILE A 70 -11.41 -8.58 -1.42
C ILE A 70 -11.12 -7.67 -0.23
N MET A 71 -11.92 -7.76 0.84
CA MET A 71 -11.67 -7.01 2.08
C MET A 71 -10.31 -7.34 2.70
N ILE A 72 -9.95 -8.63 2.77
CA ILE A 72 -8.64 -9.08 3.27
C ILE A 72 -7.50 -8.52 2.40
N ILE A 73 -7.64 -8.57 1.06
CA ILE A 73 -6.66 -7.97 0.14
C ILE A 73 -6.52 -6.47 0.40
N GLY A 74 -7.63 -5.77 0.62
CA GLY A 74 -7.65 -4.36 1.02
C GLY A 74 -6.82 -4.12 2.28
N TRP A 75 -7.04 -4.90 3.35
CA TRP A 75 -6.26 -4.79 4.59
C TRP A 75 -4.77 -5.06 4.40
N ILE A 76 -4.41 -6.08 3.61
CA ILE A 76 -3.01 -6.39 3.28
C ILE A 76 -2.36 -5.22 2.54
N LEU A 77 -3.07 -4.64 1.57
CA LEU A 77 -2.58 -3.49 0.82
C LEU A 77 -2.41 -2.25 1.71
N ALA A 78 -3.34 -2.01 2.64
CA ALA A 78 -3.24 -0.93 3.61
C ALA A 78 -2.02 -1.09 4.51
N ALA A 79 -1.81 -2.29 5.06
CA ALA A 79 -0.67 -2.60 5.92
C ALA A 79 0.66 -2.44 5.17
N TYR A 80 0.76 -2.98 3.95
CA TYR A 80 1.97 -2.85 3.13
C TYR A 80 2.27 -1.38 2.78
N SER A 81 1.25 -0.63 2.37
CA SER A 81 1.42 0.78 1.99
C SER A 81 1.76 1.66 3.20
N GLY A 82 1.18 1.38 4.36
CA GLY A 82 1.49 2.04 5.63
C GLY A 82 2.92 1.75 6.10
N PHE A 83 3.36 0.50 6.01
CA PHE A 83 4.75 0.12 6.32
C PHE A 83 5.74 0.86 5.43
N LYS A 84 5.49 0.90 4.12
CA LYS A 84 6.34 1.66 3.17
C LYS A 84 6.34 3.16 3.43
N LEU A 85 5.21 3.73 3.86
CA LEU A 85 5.14 5.14 4.23
C LEU A 85 5.99 5.43 5.48
N GLY A 86 6.00 4.51 6.46
CA GLY A 86 6.82 4.58 7.65
C GLY A 86 8.33 4.59 7.32
N GLU A 87 8.78 3.64 6.50
CA GLU A 87 10.18 3.58 6.04
C GLU A 87 10.60 4.90 5.38
N ILE A 88 9.78 5.44 4.46
CA ILE A 88 10.09 6.69 3.76
C ILE A 88 10.22 7.86 4.73
N ARG A 89 9.35 7.92 5.75
CA ARG A 89 9.36 8.99 6.74
C ARG A 89 10.58 8.94 7.67
N GLU A 90 11.02 7.73 8.05
CA GLU A 90 12.28 7.56 8.79
C GLU A 90 13.48 8.01 7.95
N PHE A 91 13.50 7.68 6.66
CA PHE A 91 14.53 8.17 5.73
C PHE A 91 14.51 9.70 5.54
N GLU A 92 13.35 10.33 5.45
CA GLU A 92 13.26 11.81 5.37
C GLU A 92 13.81 12.47 6.64
N ASN A 93 13.47 11.96 7.82
CA ASN A 93 13.98 12.50 9.09
C ASN A 93 15.51 12.39 9.21
N LEU A 94 16.11 11.30 8.71
CA LEU A 94 17.57 11.11 8.67
C LEU A 94 18.29 12.07 7.70
N ILE A 95 17.60 12.57 6.67
CA ILE A 95 18.15 13.51 5.69
C ILE A 95 17.97 14.96 6.15
N GLU A 96 16.91 15.26 6.90
CA GLU A 96 16.66 16.61 7.43
C GLU A 96 17.61 17.02 8.56
N ASP A 97 18.21 16.08 9.30
CA ASP A 97 19.22 16.39 10.31
C ASP A 97 20.61 16.57 9.64
N PRO A 98 21.17 17.80 9.58
CA PRO A 98 22.41 18.08 8.86
C PRO A 98 23.62 17.31 9.41
N LYS A 99 23.57 16.84 10.66
CA LYS A 99 24.64 16.01 11.24
C LYS A 99 24.64 14.58 10.69
N ASP A 100 23.47 14.01 10.44
CA ASP A 100 23.36 12.62 9.99
C ASP A 100 23.64 12.48 8.49
N ALA A 101 23.34 13.53 7.70
CA ALA A 101 23.74 13.61 6.30
C ALA A 101 25.28 13.63 6.11
N GLU A 102 26.01 14.31 6.99
CA GLU A 102 27.48 14.27 7.00
C GLU A 102 28.01 12.88 7.33
N ILE A 103 27.46 12.21 8.34
CA ILE A 103 27.85 10.84 8.73
C ILE A 103 27.59 9.83 7.59
N ILE A 104 26.45 9.94 6.91
CA ILE A 104 26.14 9.07 5.76
C ILE A 104 27.12 9.33 4.60
N GLN A 105 27.49 10.58 4.33
CA GLN A 105 28.51 10.88 3.33
C GLN A 105 29.88 10.34 3.73
N GLU A 106 30.25 10.45 5.00
CA GLU A 106 31.52 9.94 5.55
C GLU A 106 31.60 8.40 5.39
N ILE A 107 30.54 7.68 5.74
CA ILE A 107 30.43 6.22 5.56
C ILE A 107 30.51 5.83 4.07
N ILE A 108 29.82 6.56 3.18
CA ILE A 108 29.86 6.29 1.73
C ILE A 108 31.26 6.52 1.16
N GLN A 109 31.96 7.54 1.65
CA GLN A 109 33.30 7.90 1.20
C GLN A 109 34.33 6.86 1.66
N GLU A 110 34.25 6.42 2.92
CA GLU A 110 35.08 5.36 3.48
C GLU A 110 34.88 4.03 2.74
N HIS A 111 33.64 3.70 2.37
CA HIS A 111 33.34 2.50 1.58
C HIS A 111 33.88 2.57 0.14
N ARG A 112 33.89 3.76 -0.49
CA ARG A 112 34.48 3.96 -1.82
C ARG A 112 36.00 3.84 -1.79
N GLU A 113 36.66 4.41 -0.78
CA GLU A 113 38.12 4.31 -0.63
C GLU A 113 38.57 2.88 -0.33
N ASN A 114 37.83 2.14 0.49
CA ASN A 114 38.13 0.72 0.75
C ASN A 114 37.89 -0.17 -0.47
N LYS A 115 36.89 0.13 -1.32
CA LYS A 115 36.73 -0.60 -2.60
C LYS A 115 37.81 -0.29 -3.63
N GLY A 116 38.43 0.90 -3.57
CA GLY A 116 39.55 1.27 -4.44
C GLY A 116 40.90 0.65 -4.06
N LYS A 117 41.04 0.14 -2.82
CA LYS A 117 42.28 -0.49 -2.31
C LYS A 117 42.38 -2.01 -2.55
N ILE A 118 41.35 -2.64 -3.12
CA ILE A 118 41.30 -4.10 -3.39
C ILE A 118 41.68 -4.43 -4.86
N THR A 119 42.02 -3.43 -5.68
CA THR A 119 42.66 -3.58 -7.00
C THR A 119 44.13 -3.20 -6.93
#